data_AF-A0A1M6AYK3-F1
#
_entry.id   AF-A0A1M6AYK3-F1
#
_cell.length_a   1.000
_cell.length_b   1.000
_cell.length_c   1.000
_cell.angle_alpha   90.00
_cell.angle_beta   90.00
_cell.angle_gamma   90.00
#
_symmetry.space_group_name_H-M   'P 1'
#
loop_
_entity.id
_entity.type
_entity.pdbx_description
1 polymer ?
#
loop_
_entity_poly.entity_id
_entity_poly.type
_entity_poly.pdbx_seq_one_letter_code
_entity_poly.pdbx_strand_id
1 'polypeptide(L)'
;MLQDNKEGVEEVEGTITESVILETTAVFSEDQKKRYELTKEFKPSKDGKSIVVIMLNAASKNIQETDTTVNSLVNRLSCPELGYSKITILNLVPDIMSKLRTSNIDSLDDNFEYIEEVLKRGYDNILIGYGNSFIGNEVVEMAKYRLNLLLEGYEDILVEIGDDFNLFDCSPMHPLFASIRIGDWKLKPYVRPIQKLEPVPRSVKGKGTLSKIGLKKEIQDNTDTKMESI
;
A
#
# COMPACT_ATOMS: atom_id res chain seq x y z
N MET A 1 49.58 -0.21 -15.18
CA MET A 1 49.35 1.22 -14.91
C MET A 1 48.15 1.65 -15.73
N LEU A 2 46.97 1.65 -15.12
CA LEU A 2 45.77 2.22 -15.71
C LEU A 2 45.76 3.70 -15.33
N GLN A 3 45.69 4.57 -16.33
CA GLN A 3 45.62 6.01 -16.12
C GLN A 3 44.22 6.37 -15.64
N ASP A 4 44.14 6.97 -14.45
CA ASP A 4 42.96 7.65 -13.96
C ASP A 4 42.71 8.91 -14.82
N ASN A 5 41.76 8.83 -15.74
CA ASN A 5 41.17 10.01 -16.36
C ASN A 5 40.22 10.66 -15.34
N LYS A 6 40.77 11.52 -14.47
CA LYS A 6 39.98 12.53 -13.76
C LYS A 6 39.80 13.72 -14.69
N GLU A 7 38.72 13.72 -15.47
CA GLU A 7 38.20 14.96 -16.03
C GLU A 7 37.74 15.83 -14.86
N GLY A 8 38.38 16.99 -14.70
CA GLY A 8 38.10 17.95 -13.65
C GLY A 8 36.75 18.63 -13.90
N VAL A 9 35.80 18.38 -13.01
CA VAL A 9 34.62 19.23 -12.87
C VAL A 9 35.10 20.49 -12.12
N GLU A 10 35.08 21.64 -12.76
CA GLU A 10 35.28 22.92 -12.08
C GLU A 10 34.13 23.12 -11.08
N GLU A 11 34.43 23.02 -9.79
CA GLU A 11 33.47 23.36 -8.73
C GLU A 11 33.13 24.85 -8.82
N VAL A 12 31.84 25.17 -8.98
CA VAL A 12 31.36 26.55 -9.03
C VAL A 12 31.48 27.16 -7.64
N GLU A 13 32.12 28.33 -7.53
CA GLU A 13 32.29 29.06 -6.27
C GLU A 13 30.95 29.24 -5.54
N GLY A 14 30.89 28.83 -4.27
CA GLY A 14 29.68 28.91 -3.44
C GLY A 14 28.72 27.72 -3.53
N THR A 15 29.13 26.60 -4.11
CA THR A 15 28.32 25.36 -4.13
C THR A 15 28.72 24.35 -3.04
N ILE A 16 27.77 23.50 -2.64
CA ILE A 16 27.98 22.35 -1.75
C ILE A 16 27.50 21.11 -2.50
N THR A 17 28.28 20.04 -2.44
CA THR A 17 27.91 18.73 -3.00
C THR A 17 27.45 17.80 -1.88
N GLU A 18 26.22 17.30 -2.00
CA GLU A 18 25.70 16.23 -1.15
C GLU A 18 25.52 14.96 -1.97
N SER A 19 25.72 13.80 -1.35
CA SER A 19 25.60 12.51 -2.03
C SER A 19 24.94 11.50 -1.10
N VAL A 20 23.99 10.75 -1.65
CA VAL A 20 23.29 9.67 -0.96
C VAL A 20 23.19 8.45 -1.87
N ILE A 21 23.26 7.25 -1.28
CA ILE A 21 23.05 6.00 -2.00
C ILE A 21 21.65 5.50 -1.68
N LEU A 22 20.85 5.24 -2.71
CA LEU A 22 19.59 4.51 -2.57
C LEU A 22 19.80 3.07 -3.01
N GLU A 23 20.07 2.19 -2.05
CA GLU A 23 20.18 0.76 -2.28
C GLU A 23 18.78 0.18 -2.56
N THR A 24 18.67 -0.59 -3.65
CA THR A 24 17.42 -1.27 -4.01
C THR A 24 17.67 -2.78 -4.04
N THR A 25 16.91 -3.52 -3.26
CA THR A 25 16.91 -4.99 -3.24
C THR A 25 15.50 -5.51 -3.51
N ALA A 26 15.37 -6.66 -4.15
CA ALA A 26 14.07 -7.27 -4.39
C ALA A 26 14.20 -8.80 -4.36
N VAL A 27 13.15 -9.46 -3.91
CA VAL A 27 13.07 -10.92 -3.82
C VAL A 27 12.01 -11.40 -4.78
N PHE A 28 12.43 -12.23 -5.73
CA PHE A 28 11.60 -12.78 -6.80
C PHE A 28 11.49 -14.30 -6.68
N SER A 29 10.47 -14.89 -7.30
CA SER A 29 10.52 -16.32 -7.64
C SER A 29 11.63 -16.57 -8.68
N GLU A 30 12.14 -17.80 -8.72
CA GLU A 30 13.18 -18.20 -9.68
C GLU A 30 12.76 -17.96 -11.14
N ASP A 31 11.47 -18.15 -11.45
CA ASP A 31 10.90 -17.91 -12.77
C ASP A 31 10.57 -16.43 -13.05
N GLN A 32 10.86 -15.53 -12.10
CA GLN A 32 10.62 -14.08 -12.15
C GLN A 32 9.17 -13.68 -12.45
N LYS A 33 8.19 -14.53 -12.15
CA LYS A 33 6.77 -14.19 -12.26
C LYS A 33 6.19 -13.57 -11.00
N LYS A 34 6.83 -13.81 -9.85
CA LYS A 34 6.41 -13.29 -8.55
C LYS A 34 7.49 -12.37 -7.97
N ARG A 35 7.08 -11.28 -7.33
CA ARG A 35 7.92 -10.41 -6.51
C ARG A 35 7.35 -10.31 -5.10
N TYR A 36 8.02 -10.99 -4.18
CA TYR A 36 7.63 -11.08 -2.78
C TYR A 36 7.97 -9.79 -2.02
N GLU A 37 9.14 -9.22 -2.29
CA GLU A 37 9.67 -8.06 -1.57
C GLU A 37 10.35 -7.08 -2.52
N LEU A 38 10.21 -5.78 -2.24
CA LEU A 38 11.05 -4.71 -2.78
C LEU A 38 11.47 -3.78 -1.63
N THR A 39 12.77 -3.66 -1.38
CA THR A 39 13.31 -2.78 -0.34
C THR A 39 14.11 -1.63 -0.97
N LYS A 40 13.87 -0.42 -0.47
CA LYS A 40 14.55 0.84 -0.79
C LYS A 40 15.21 1.35 0.49
N GLU A 41 16.53 1.45 0.52
CA GLU A 41 17.27 1.90 1.71
C GLU A 41 18.26 3.02 1.38
N PHE A 42 18.16 4.14 2.09
CA PHE A 42 19.11 5.23 2.00
C PHE A 42 20.33 4.93 2.86
N LYS A 43 21.54 4.93 2.28
CA LYS A 43 22.81 4.67 2.98
C LYS A 43 23.68 5.93 3.04
N PRO A 44 24.39 6.18 4.16
CA PRO A 44 24.35 5.40 5.41
C PRO A 44 23.08 5.67 6.24
N SER A 45 22.49 4.65 6.84
CA SER A 45 21.18 4.70 7.52
C SER A 45 21.26 4.83 9.05
N LYS A 46 22.31 5.47 9.60
CA LYS A 46 22.65 5.36 11.04
C LYS A 46 21.50 5.63 12.03
N ASP A 47 20.55 6.50 11.69
CA ASP A 47 19.48 6.93 12.61
C ASP A 47 18.06 6.93 11.99
N GLY A 48 17.87 6.31 10.83
CA GLY A 48 16.58 6.38 10.12
C GLY A 48 15.62 5.23 10.45
N LYS A 49 14.32 5.55 10.45
CA LYS A 49 13.26 4.57 10.74
C LYS A 49 13.08 3.58 9.59
N SER A 50 12.53 2.44 9.91
CA SER A 50 12.16 1.38 8.98
C SER A 50 10.64 1.21 8.93
N ILE A 51 10.10 1.04 7.73
CA ILE A 51 8.68 0.79 7.50
C ILE A 51 8.51 -0.34 6.50
N VAL A 52 7.53 -1.20 6.76
CA VAL A 52 7.03 -2.15 5.77
C VAL A 52 5.66 -1.69 5.26
N VAL A 53 5.48 -1.69 3.95
CA VAL A 53 4.27 -1.26 3.26
C VAL A 53 3.62 -2.48 2.63
N ILE A 54 2.41 -2.82 3.06
CA ILE A 54 1.64 -3.92 2.49
C ILE A 54 0.74 -3.40 1.36
N MET A 55 1.12 -3.75 0.13
CA MET A 55 0.46 -3.37 -1.12
C MET A 55 -0.34 -4.53 -1.71
N LEU A 56 -1.17 -4.25 -2.70
CA LEU A 56 -2.03 -5.28 -3.30
C LEU A 56 -1.25 -6.21 -4.23
N ASN A 57 -0.53 -5.67 -5.23
CA ASN A 57 0.22 -6.47 -6.20
C ASN A 57 1.46 -5.75 -6.75
N ALA A 58 2.42 -6.52 -7.26
CA ALA A 58 3.60 -6.00 -7.94
C ALA A 58 3.29 -5.60 -9.40
N ALA A 59 3.81 -4.46 -9.86
CA ALA A 59 3.57 -3.96 -11.22
C ALA A 59 4.71 -4.22 -12.22
N SER A 60 5.95 -4.47 -11.76
CA SER A 60 7.10 -4.70 -12.64
C SER A 60 8.03 -5.81 -12.12
N LYS A 61 8.68 -6.48 -13.08
CA LYS A 61 9.74 -7.49 -12.87
C LYS A 61 11.15 -6.92 -12.90
N ASN A 62 11.31 -5.67 -13.34
CA ASN A 62 12.60 -5.02 -13.41
C ASN A 62 12.85 -4.24 -12.13
N ILE A 63 13.91 -4.58 -11.40
CA ILE A 63 14.28 -3.91 -10.14
C ILE A 63 14.67 -2.43 -10.34
N GLN A 64 15.12 -2.07 -11.55
CA GLN A 64 15.50 -0.70 -11.89
C GLN A 64 14.28 0.18 -12.20
N GLU A 65 13.15 -0.43 -12.58
CA GLU A 65 11.92 0.30 -12.84
C GLU A 65 11.24 0.66 -11.51
N THR A 66 11.03 1.95 -11.30
CA THR A 66 10.24 2.46 -10.18
C THR A 66 8.95 3.03 -10.73
N ASP A 67 7.82 2.38 -10.45
CA ASP A 67 6.51 2.90 -10.83
C ASP A 67 6.12 4.12 -9.98
N THR A 68 5.08 4.84 -10.41
CA THR A 68 4.61 6.06 -9.75
C THR A 68 4.23 5.85 -8.29
N THR A 69 3.72 4.66 -7.93
CA THR A 69 3.32 4.34 -6.55
C THR A 69 4.55 4.15 -5.67
N VAL A 70 5.53 3.37 -6.12
CA VAL A 70 6.79 3.16 -5.40
C VAL A 70 7.54 4.48 -5.25
N ASN A 71 7.64 5.28 -6.32
CA ASN A 71 8.31 6.58 -6.27
C ASN A 71 7.63 7.53 -5.27
N SER A 72 6.29 7.55 -5.28
CA SER A 72 5.49 8.32 -4.33
C SER A 72 5.72 7.90 -2.89
N LEU A 73 5.78 6.59 -2.63
CA LEU A 73 6.08 6.05 -1.30
C LEU A 73 7.48 6.46 -0.84
N VAL A 74 8.50 6.28 -1.69
CA VAL A 74 9.88 6.64 -1.36
C VAL A 74 9.96 8.13 -1.01
N ASN A 75 9.51 9.01 -1.89
CA ASN A 75 9.60 10.46 -1.69
C ASN A 75 8.87 10.92 -0.42
N ARG A 76 7.68 10.38 -0.15
CA ARG A 76 6.91 10.82 1.00
C ARG A 76 7.44 10.22 2.30
N LEU A 77 7.73 8.93 2.35
CA LEU A 77 8.20 8.28 3.58
C LEU A 77 9.60 8.73 3.98
N SER A 78 10.46 9.09 3.01
CA SER A 78 11.81 9.58 3.30
C SER A 78 11.90 11.07 3.59
N CYS A 79 10.78 11.82 3.55
CA CYS A 79 10.80 13.24 3.88
C CYS A 79 11.23 13.47 5.34
N PRO A 80 11.77 14.66 5.69
CA PRO A 80 12.21 14.96 7.05
C PRO A 80 11.13 14.74 8.13
N GLU A 81 9.86 14.96 7.79
CA GLU A 81 8.75 14.82 8.74
C GLU A 81 8.47 13.36 9.13
N LEU A 82 8.64 12.41 8.21
CA LEU A 82 8.39 10.98 8.45
C LEU A 82 9.67 10.22 8.79
N GLY A 83 10.78 10.54 8.12
CA GLY A 83 12.13 10.12 8.49
C GLY A 83 12.42 8.63 8.30
N TYR A 84 11.73 7.95 7.38
CA TYR A 84 12.02 6.55 7.07
C TYR A 84 13.20 6.45 6.09
N SER A 85 14.29 5.81 6.52
CA SER A 85 15.44 5.52 5.67
C SER A 85 15.38 4.15 5.01
N LYS A 86 14.54 3.24 5.52
CA LYS A 86 14.33 1.90 4.96
C LYS A 86 12.86 1.65 4.72
N ILE A 87 12.49 1.41 3.47
CA ILE A 87 11.11 1.16 3.04
C ILE A 87 11.08 -0.20 2.37
N THR A 88 10.45 -1.17 3.02
CA THR A 88 10.20 -2.51 2.47
C THR A 88 8.77 -2.56 1.96
N ILE A 89 8.54 -3.07 0.75
CA ILE A 89 7.22 -3.20 0.14
C ILE A 89 6.95 -4.70 -0.05
N LEU A 90 5.85 -5.17 0.55
CA LEU A 90 5.31 -6.51 0.38
C LEU A 90 4.02 -6.44 -0.42
N ASN A 91 3.73 -7.48 -1.21
CA ASN A 91 2.50 -7.57 -1.99
C ASN A 91 1.65 -8.74 -1.50
N LEU A 92 0.36 -8.52 -1.29
CA LEU A 92 -0.59 -9.60 -0.94
C LEU A 92 -0.72 -10.62 -2.07
N VAL A 93 -0.65 -10.13 -3.32
CA VAL A 93 -0.57 -10.95 -4.53
C VAL A 93 0.83 -10.72 -5.13
N PRO A 94 1.74 -11.71 -5.05
CA PRO A 94 3.12 -11.50 -5.45
C PRO A 94 3.29 -11.52 -6.98
N ASP A 95 2.31 -12.06 -7.71
CA ASP A 95 2.28 -12.11 -9.17
C ASP A 95 2.44 -10.73 -9.80
N ILE A 96 3.39 -10.64 -10.73
CA ILE A 96 3.75 -9.40 -11.41
C ILE A 96 2.75 -9.12 -12.51
N MET A 97 1.94 -8.08 -12.32
CA MET A 97 0.88 -7.69 -13.25
C MET A 97 0.69 -6.18 -13.24
N SER A 98 0.67 -5.55 -14.43
CA SER A 98 0.33 -4.13 -14.56
C SER A 98 -1.12 -3.82 -14.17
N LYS A 99 -2.00 -4.84 -14.23
CA LYS A 99 -3.37 -4.81 -13.74
C LYS A 99 -3.71 -6.15 -13.11
N LEU A 100 -4.14 -6.15 -11.85
CA LEU A 100 -4.51 -7.36 -11.13
C LEU A 100 -5.61 -8.16 -11.87
N ARG A 101 -5.35 -9.44 -12.12
CA ARG A 101 -6.29 -10.40 -12.72
C ARG A 101 -6.44 -11.59 -11.79
N THR A 102 -7.52 -11.61 -11.01
CA THR A 102 -7.70 -12.61 -9.95
C THR A 102 -7.97 -14.02 -10.45
N SER A 103 -8.33 -14.20 -11.72
CA SER A 103 -8.55 -15.52 -12.33
C SER A 103 -7.27 -16.34 -12.49
N ASN A 104 -6.11 -15.71 -12.40
CA ASN A 104 -4.81 -16.32 -12.66
C ASN A 104 -3.96 -16.44 -11.38
N ILE A 105 -4.55 -16.14 -10.23
CA ILE A 105 -3.87 -16.22 -8.94
C ILE A 105 -3.99 -17.66 -8.46
N ASP A 106 -2.84 -18.32 -8.33
CA ASP A 106 -2.73 -19.65 -7.75
C ASP A 106 -2.82 -19.56 -6.21
N SER A 107 -2.20 -20.51 -5.49
CA SER A 107 -2.09 -20.41 -4.03
C SER A 107 -1.25 -19.20 -3.60
N LEU A 108 -1.69 -18.57 -2.51
CA LEU A 108 -0.97 -17.50 -1.81
C LEU A 108 -0.22 -18.01 -0.57
N ASP A 109 -0.22 -19.32 -0.29
CA ASP A 109 0.32 -19.87 0.96
C ASP A 109 1.80 -19.52 1.17
N ASP A 110 2.65 -19.83 0.20
CA ASP A 110 4.07 -19.49 0.23
C ASP A 110 4.31 -17.97 0.42
N ASN A 111 3.42 -17.14 -0.14
CA ASN A 111 3.53 -15.69 0.01
C ASN A 111 3.18 -15.24 1.42
N PHE A 112 2.18 -15.85 2.06
CA PHE A 112 1.82 -15.53 3.44
C PHE A 112 2.87 -16.02 4.44
N GLU A 113 3.46 -17.19 4.22
CA GLU A 113 4.62 -17.64 4.99
C GLU A 113 5.78 -16.63 4.86
N TYR A 114 6.05 -16.17 3.63
CA TYR A 114 7.09 -15.18 3.40
C TYR A 114 6.79 -13.82 4.07
N ILE A 115 5.54 -13.33 3.99
CA ILE A 115 5.11 -12.10 4.67
C ILE A 115 5.33 -12.22 6.18
N GLU A 116 4.99 -13.36 6.78
CA GLU A 116 5.21 -13.63 8.20
C GLU A 116 6.69 -13.51 8.57
N GLU A 117 7.57 -14.14 7.79
CA GLU A 117 9.02 -14.09 7.99
C GLU A 117 9.59 -12.67 7.84
N VAL A 118 9.05 -11.87 6.92
CA VAL A 118 9.46 -10.46 6.79
C VAL A 118 9.02 -9.67 8.03
N LEU A 119 7.79 -9.84 8.51
CA LEU A 119 7.28 -9.10 9.66
C LEU A 119 8.04 -9.43 10.96
N LYS A 120 8.56 -10.66 11.10
CA LYS A 120 9.45 -11.06 12.20
C LYS A 120 10.79 -10.31 12.23
N ARG A 121 11.20 -9.67 11.13
CA ARG A 121 12.45 -8.87 11.08
C ARG A 121 12.39 -7.60 11.94
N GLY A 122 11.19 -7.16 12.32
CA GLY A 122 10.96 -5.96 13.11
C GLY A 122 11.03 -4.68 12.28
N TYR A 123 10.04 -3.81 12.47
CA TYR A 123 9.91 -2.52 11.80
C TYR A 123 9.34 -1.49 12.79
N ASP A 124 9.64 -0.22 12.58
CA ASP A 124 9.05 0.87 13.39
C ASP A 124 7.56 1.01 13.10
N ASN A 125 7.16 0.81 11.84
CA ASN A 125 5.77 0.85 11.41
C ASN A 125 5.44 -0.16 10.31
N ILE A 126 4.16 -0.57 10.28
CA ILE A 126 3.57 -1.37 9.21
C ILE A 126 2.46 -0.53 8.57
N LEU A 127 2.68 -0.08 7.34
CA LEU A 127 1.71 0.67 6.57
C LEU A 127 0.79 -0.27 5.76
N ILE A 128 -0.51 -0.17 6.02
CA ILE A 128 -1.53 -0.83 5.20
C ILE A 128 -1.87 0.08 4.01
N GLY A 129 -1.35 -0.28 2.82
CA GLY A 129 -1.43 0.53 1.60
C GLY A 129 -2.16 -0.13 0.43
N TYR A 130 -2.76 -1.31 0.61
CA TYR A 130 -3.39 -2.07 -0.48
C TYR A 130 -4.69 -1.42 -1.02
N GLY A 131 -5.22 -0.38 -0.35
CA GLY A 131 -6.41 0.35 -0.79
C GLY A 131 -7.75 -0.37 -0.52
N ASN A 132 -8.86 0.33 -0.73
CA ASN A 132 -10.20 -0.23 -0.61
C ASN A 132 -10.78 -0.76 -1.95
N SER A 133 -9.93 -1.04 -2.94
CA SER A 133 -10.36 -1.61 -4.22
C SER A 133 -10.66 -3.11 -4.11
N PHE A 134 -11.36 -3.66 -5.12
CA PHE A 134 -11.75 -5.09 -5.22
C PHE A 134 -12.72 -5.59 -4.14
N ILE A 135 -13.58 -4.72 -3.60
CA ILE A 135 -14.64 -5.12 -2.65
C ILE A 135 -15.51 -6.23 -3.28
N GLY A 136 -15.68 -7.32 -2.54
CA GLY A 136 -16.47 -8.47 -2.95
C GLY A 136 -15.74 -9.48 -3.85
N ASN A 137 -14.45 -9.25 -4.16
CA ASN A 137 -13.64 -10.25 -4.84
C ASN A 137 -13.10 -11.28 -3.84
N GLU A 138 -13.52 -12.54 -3.96
CA GLU A 138 -13.19 -13.61 -3.00
C GLU A 138 -11.67 -13.78 -2.74
N VAL A 139 -10.84 -13.74 -3.78
CA VAL A 139 -9.39 -13.93 -3.65
C VAL A 139 -8.76 -12.77 -2.87
N VAL A 140 -9.13 -11.53 -3.22
CA VAL A 140 -8.58 -10.34 -2.57
C VAL A 140 -9.10 -10.19 -1.15
N GLU A 141 -10.39 -10.41 -0.91
CA GLU A 141 -10.97 -10.38 0.44
C GLU A 141 -10.33 -11.45 1.33
N MET A 142 -10.03 -12.64 0.78
CA MET A 142 -9.35 -13.67 1.54
C MET A 142 -7.89 -13.35 1.84
N ALA A 143 -7.16 -12.75 0.90
CA ALA A 143 -5.81 -12.25 1.18
C ALA A 143 -5.82 -11.17 2.28
N LYS A 144 -6.75 -10.20 2.21
CA LYS A 144 -6.89 -9.16 3.24
C LYS A 144 -7.26 -9.76 4.61
N TYR A 145 -8.14 -10.76 4.64
CA TYR A 145 -8.50 -11.46 5.88
C TYR A 145 -7.32 -12.22 6.49
N ARG A 146 -6.58 -12.99 5.69
CA ARG A 146 -5.37 -13.69 6.15
C ARG A 146 -4.33 -12.73 6.71
N LEU A 147 -4.11 -11.60 6.03
CA LEU A 147 -3.25 -10.55 6.55
C LEU A 147 -3.78 -10.02 7.88
N ASN A 148 -5.08 -9.76 7.98
CA ASN A 148 -5.69 -9.26 9.21
C ASN A 148 -5.41 -10.16 10.42
N LEU A 149 -5.48 -11.49 10.25
CA LEU A 149 -5.11 -12.45 11.30
C LEU A 149 -3.62 -12.43 11.61
N LEU A 150 -2.78 -12.36 10.59
CA LEU A 150 -1.32 -12.34 10.75
C LEU A 150 -0.84 -11.08 11.51
N LEU A 151 -1.55 -9.96 11.36
CA LEU A 151 -1.26 -8.71 12.03
C LEU A 151 -1.76 -8.64 13.49
N GLU A 152 -2.30 -9.71 14.04
CA GLU A 152 -2.57 -9.81 15.49
C GLU A 152 -1.27 -9.65 16.29
N GLY A 153 -1.27 -8.73 17.27
CA GLY A 153 -0.09 -8.43 18.08
C GLY A 153 0.81 -7.32 17.53
N TYR A 154 0.46 -6.75 16.37
CA TYR A 154 1.19 -5.63 15.75
C TYR A 154 0.48 -4.27 15.90
N GLU A 155 -0.64 -4.20 16.63
CA GLU A 155 -1.57 -3.07 16.66
C GLU A 155 -0.90 -1.71 16.90
N ASP A 156 0.09 -1.66 17.81
CA ASP A 156 0.76 -0.42 18.20
C ASP A 156 1.60 0.21 17.09
N ILE A 157 1.97 -0.57 16.06
CA ILE A 157 2.80 -0.11 14.95
C ILE A 157 2.06 -0.07 13.61
N LEU A 158 0.77 -0.47 13.58
CA LEU A 158 -0.06 -0.41 12.38
C LEU A 158 -0.46 1.02 12.05
N VAL A 159 -0.19 1.43 10.83
CA VAL A 159 -0.55 2.74 10.30
C VAL A 159 -1.24 2.63 8.96
N GLU A 160 -2.03 3.65 8.64
CA GLU A 160 -2.61 3.87 7.32
C GLU A 160 -2.35 5.31 6.87
N ILE A 161 -2.54 5.56 5.59
CA ILE A 161 -2.49 6.91 5.04
C ILE A 161 -3.78 7.66 5.43
N GLY A 162 -3.62 8.88 5.93
CA GLY A 162 -4.71 9.82 6.21
C GLY A 162 -4.40 11.23 5.73
N ASP A 163 -5.39 12.11 5.87
CA ASP A 163 -5.26 13.55 5.67
C ASP A 163 -5.73 14.31 6.93
N ASP A 164 -5.35 15.58 7.04
CA ASP A 164 -5.60 16.40 8.22
C ASP A 164 -7.09 16.67 8.52
N PHE A 165 -7.97 16.49 7.54
CA PHE A 165 -9.40 16.82 7.67
C PHE A 165 -10.32 15.61 7.45
N ASN A 166 -9.76 14.40 7.36
CA ASN A 166 -10.44 13.19 6.87
C ASN A 166 -11.34 13.48 5.65
N LEU A 167 -10.82 14.22 4.67
CA LEU A 167 -11.57 14.61 3.46
C LEU A 167 -12.05 13.41 2.65
N PHE A 168 -11.32 12.29 2.75
CA PHE A 168 -11.62 11.06 2.03
C PHE A 168 -11.91 9.92 3.00
N ASP A 169 -13.10 9.34 2.87
CA ASP A 169 -13.49 8.10 3.54
C ASP A 169 -13.02 6.88 2.72
N CYS A 170 -11.70 6.63 2.77
CA CYS A 170 -11.12 5.45 2.14
C CYS A 170 -10.04 4.83 3.04
N SER A 171 -10.46 3.96 3.94
CA SER A 171 -9.58 3.16 4.79
C SER A 171 -9.51 1.70 4.32
N PRO A 172 -8.31 1.12 4.15
CA PRO A 172 -7.02 1.80 4.02
C PRO A 172 -6.91 2.51 2.67
N MET A 173 -6.20 3.66 2.64
CA MET A 173 -6.01 4.45 1.42
C MET A 173 -4.82 3.94 0.60
N HIS A 174 -4.98 3.90 -0.72
CA HIS A 174 -3.87 3.52 -1.61
C HIS A 174 -2.88 4.69 -1.80
N PRO A 175 -1.55 4.47 -1.73
CA PRO A 175 -0.55 5.54 -1.84
C PRO A 175 -0.65 6.37 -3.12
N LEU A 176 -0.89 5.74 -4.28
CA LEU A 176 -1.07 6.48 -5.54
C LEU A 176 -2.26 7.45 -5.49
N PHE A 177 -3.37 7.05 -4.84
CA PHE A 177 -4.52 7.94 -4.68
C PHE A 177 -4.14 9.14 -3.81
N ALA A 178 -3.48 8.87 -2.68
CA ALA A 178 -3.06 9.90 -1.74
C ALA A 178 -2.11 10.91 -2.38
N SER A 179 -1.11 10.44 -3.14
CA SER A 179 -0.15 11.33 -3.80
C SER A 179 -0.77 12.21 -4.90
N ILE A 180 -1.83 11.75 -5.56
CA ILE A 180 -2.53 12.54 -6.58
C ILE A 180 -3.54 13.52 -5.97
N ARG A 181 -4.22 13.14 -4.88
CA ARG A 181 -5.37 13.88 -4.33
C ARG A 181 -5.05 14.73 -3.12
N ILE A 182 -4.05 14.35 -2.34
CA ILE A 182 -3.67 15.00 -1.07
C ILE A 182 -2.27 15.60 -1.18
N GLY A 183 -1.33 14.89 -1.81
CA GLY A 183 0.08 15.30 -1.87
C GLY A 183 0.79 15.01 -0.54
N ASP A 184 0.61 15.87 0.45
CA ASP A 184 1.28 15.82 1.76
C ASP A 184 0.51 15.00 2.81
N TRP A 185 0.15 13.77 2.42
CA TRP A 185 -0.57 12.87 3.32
C TRP A 185 0.26 12.47 4.54
N LYS A 186 -0.40 12.09 5.63
CA LYS A 186 0.23 11.70 6.91
C LYS A 186 -0.07 10.25 7.24
N LEU A 187 0.66 9.72 8.21
CA LEU A 187 0.37 8.42 8.81
C LEU A 187 -0.51 8.62 10.04
N LYS A 188 -1.57 7.82 10.14
CA LYS A 188 -2.41 7.72 11.33
C LYS A 188 -2.52 6.25 11.78
N PRO A 189 -2.86 5.97 13.05
CA PRO A 189 -3.08 4.61 13.51
C PRO A 189 -4.11 3.89 12.63
N TYR A 190 -3.80 2.67 12.21
CA TYR A 190 -4.74 1.83 11.47
C TYR A 190 -5.51 0.94 12.45
N VAL A 191 -6.83 1.03 12.41
CA VAL A 191 -7.71 0.17 13.20
C VAL A 191 -8.05 -1.06 12.37
N ARG A 192 -7.56 -2.23 12.79
CA ARG A 192 -7.89 -3.49 12.13
C ARG A 192 -9.41 -3.71 12.10
N PRO A 193 -9.98 -4.18 10.99
CA PRO A 193 -11.37 -4.58 10.95
C PRO A 193 -11.59 -5.77 11.90
N ILE A 194 -12.56 -5.64 12.81
CA ILE A 194 -13.04 -6.74 13.64
C ILE A 194 -13.90 -7.64 12.75
N GLN A 195 -13.27 -8.44 11.89
CA GLN A 195 -13.99 -9.41 11.08
C GLN A 195 -14.31 -10.66 11.91
N LYS A 196 -15.58 -10.84 12.27
CA LYS A 196 -16.16 -12.17 12.39
C LYS A 196 -16.50 -12.62 10.97
N LEU A 197 -15.99 -13.76 10.51
CA LEU A 197 -16.39 -14.32 9.22
C LEU A 197 -17.93 -14.52 9.23
N GLU A 198 -18.67 -13.65 8.55
CA GLU A 198 -19.96 -14.07 8.02
C GLU A 198 -19.68 -14.82 6.72
N PRO A 199 -20.19 -16.05 6.56
CA PRO A 199 -19.95 -16.83 5.35
C PRO A 199 -20.49 -16.07 4.15
N VAL A 200 -19.62 -15.82 3.16
CA VAL A 200 -20.04 -15.28 1.86
C VAL A 200 -21.14 -16.19 1.32
N PRO A 201 -22.35 -15.67 1.03
CA PRO A 201 -23.38 -16.49 0.42
C PRO A 201 -22.81 -17.02 -0.91
N ARG A 202 -22.66 -18.34 -1.03
CA ARG A 202 -22.23 -18.96 -2.29
C ARG A 202 -23.15 -18.44 -3.38
N SER A 203 -22.61 -17.70 -4.35
CA SER A 203 -23.35 -17.34 -5.54
C SER A 203 -23.76 -18.64 -6.22
N VAL A 204 -25.05 -18.98 -6.13
CA VAL A 204 -25.62 -20.06 -6.92
C VAL A 204 -25.39 -19.67 -8.38
N LYS A 205 -24.71 -20.53 -9.16
CA LYS A 205 -24.58 -20.37 -10.60
C LYS A 205 -25.99 -20.42 -11.23
N GLY A 206 -26.65 -19.27 -11.30
CA GLY A 206 -27.92 -19.07 -11.98
C GLY A 206 -27.68 -18.43 -13.34
N LYS A 207 -28.03 -19.14 -14.41
CA LYS A 207 -28.20 -18.54 -15.74
C LYS A 207 -29.36 -17.54 -15.66
N GLY A 208 -29.16 -16.28 -16.03
CA GLY A 208 -30.29 -15.36 -16.26
C GLY A 208 -29.99 -13.87 -16.09
N THR A 209 -29.86 -13.19 -17.23
CA THR A 209 -30.42 -11.87 -17.58
C THR A 209 -30.27 -10.69 -16.60
N LEU A 210 -29.56 -9.66 -17.08
CA LEU A 210 -29.52 -8.30 -16.53
C LEU A 210 -30.95 -7.73 -16.35
N SER A 211 -31.31 -7.38 -15.11
CA SER A 211 -32.42 -6.45 -14.85
C SER A 211 -31.94 -5.33 -13.92
N LYS A 212 -32.32 -4.10 -14.31
CA LYS A 212 -31.93 -2.83 -13.67
C LYS A 212 -32.47 -2.77 -12.24
N ILE A 213 -31.61 -2.53 -11.26
CA ILE A 213 -32.03 -2.17 -9.90
C ILE A 213 -32.14 -0.64 -9.83
N GLY A 214 -33.36 -0.17 -9.58
CA GLY A 214 -33.64 1.23 -9.29
C GLY A 214 -33.20 1.62 -7.87
N LEU A 215 -32.57 2.79 -7.75
CA LEU A 215 -32.33 3.45 -6.48
C LEU A 215 -33.67 3.93 -5.89
N LYS A 216 -33.99 3.55 -4.64
CA LYS A 216 -34.88 4.35 -3.79
C LYS A 216 -34.00 5.32 -2.98
N LYS A 217 -34.27 6.61 -3.12
CA LYS A 217 -33.83 7.64 -2.16
C LYS A 217 -34.81 7.65 -0.99
N GLU A 218 -34.30 7.51 0.23
CA GLU A 218 -35.02 7.94 1.43
C GLU A 218 -34.89 9.47 1.52
N ILE A 219 -36.03 10.15 1.61
CA ILE A 219 -36.12 11.55 2.01
C ILE A 219 -36.73 11.54 3.40
N GLN A 220 -35.97 12.05 4.36
CA GLN A 220 -36.39 12.27 5.73
C GLN A 220 -36.72 13.76 5.84
N ASP A 221 -38.01 14.11 5.71
CA ASP A 221 -38.49 15.45 6.02
C ASP A 221 -39.15 15.43 7.40
N ASN A 222 -38.49 16.12 8.32
CA ASN A 222 -38.93 16.38 9.67
C ASN A 222 -39.08 17.90 9.78
N THR A 223 -40.30 18.43 9.69
CA THR A 223 -40.64 19.74 10.28
C THR A 223 -42.13 19.80 10.59
N ASP A 224 -42.46 19.61 11.87
CA ASP A 224 -43.57 20.30 12.50
C ASP A 224 -43.30 21.82 12.47
N THR A 225 -44.30 22.64 12.12
CA THR A 225 -44.83 23.73 12.96
C THR A 225 -46.03 24.41 12.30
N LYS A 226 -47.14 24.42 13.05
CA LYS A 226 -48.33 25.29 13.06
C LYS A 226 -48.31 26.56 12.17
N MET A 227 -49.48 26.85 11.57
CA MET A 227 -50.29 28.04 11.94
C MET A 227 -51.75 27.89 11.51
N GLU A 228 -52.63 28.24 12.45
CA GLU A 228 -54.06 28.47 12.30
C GLU A 228 -54.34 29.65 11.37
N SER A 229 -55.42 29.61 10.58
CA SER A 229 -56.41 30.71 10.48
C SER A 229 -57.56 30.40 9.51
N ILE A 230 -58.78 30.49 10.09
CA ILE A 230 -60.13 30.66 9.52
C ILE A 230 -60.77 29.43 8.85
#